data_AF-A0A8J6TIB6-F1
#
_entry.id   AF-A0A8J6TIB6-F1
#
_cell.length_a   1.000
_cell.length_b   1.000
_cell.length_c   1.000
_cell.angle_alpha   90.00
_cell.angle_beta   90.00
_cell.angle_gamma   90.00
#
_symmetry.space_group_name_H-M   'P 1'
#
loop_
_entity.id
_entity.type
_entity.pdbx_description
1 polymer ?
#
loop_
_entity_poly.entity_id
_entity_poly.type
_entity_poly.pdbx_seq_one_letter_code
_entity_poly.pdbx_strand_id
1 'polypeptide(L)'
;MAYKNRMNDLDNKTWLKFQKSWFIHNPPRRKKGVLRHPAKYPETLIQEFIEFFTKEGATVLDPMVGTGSTLVAALRSGRHSYGIELNSKYAQIAKEVVAEEKAALAETRQNTNLTAEVINGDAAKALNYSIPEIDYLITSPPYWDMLHARGSETQKKRRTESELDVVYSDDPNDVGNMPDYEEFLEKLVGIYAGLKPLMRERAYLTIIVKNVKKGGKIYPLAWDIGRELGKVYTLKDEKIWMQDNQRLAPYGMGNAWVSNTFHHYCLQFRKED
;
A
#
# COMPACT_ATOMS: atom_id res chain seq x y z
N MET A 1 36.53 -13.65 2.04
CA MET A 1 35.64 -12.89 2.95
C MET A 1 34.32 -13.62 3.06
N ALA A 2 33.73 -13.72 4.25
CA ALA A 2 32.39 -14.29 4.42
C ALA A 2 31.34 -13.41 3.73
N TYR A 3 30.31 -14.03 3.13
CA TYR A 3 29.17 -13.33 2.53
C TYR A 3 28.50 -12.43 3.59
N LYS A 4 28.34 -11.14 3.29
CA LYS A 4 27.63 -10.17 4.15
C LYS A 4 26.47 -9.57 3.35
N ASN A 5 25.25 -9.83 3.79
CA ASN A 5 24.05 -9.23 3.22
C ASN A 5 24.03 -7.71 3.53
N ARG A 6 24.21 -6.90 2.48
CA ARG A 6 24.24 -5.44 2.58
C ARG A 6 22.85 -4.80 2.46
N MET A 7 21.85 -5.54 1.98
CA MET A 7 20.53 -5.00 1.66
C MET A 7 19.56 -5.10 2.83
N ASN A 8 19.55 -6.23 3.55
CA ASN A 8 18.70 -6.44 4.71
C ASN A 8 19.35 -7.36 5.75
N ASP A 9 18.57 -7.75 6.76
CA ASP A 9 19.00 -8.55 7.91
C ASP A 9 18.42 -9.97 7.88
N LEU A 10 17.88 -10.41 6.74
CA LEU A 10 17.29 -11.74 6.56
C LEU A 10 18.36 -12.83 6.41
N ASP A 11 18.02 -14.03 6.87
CA ASP A 11 18.78 -15.25 6.58
C ASP A 11 18.61 -15.67 5.11
N ASN A 12 19.55 -16.48 4.61
CA ASN A 12 19.59 -16.90 3.21
C ASN A 12 18.31 -17.64 2.75
N LYS A 13 17.67 -18.42 3.63
CA LYS A 13 16.46 -19.19 3.27
C LYS A 13 15.27 -18.25 3.14
N THR A 14 15.12 -17.31 4.05
CA THR A 14 14.04 -16.30 3.99
C THR A 14 14.22 -15.39 2.79
N TRP A 15 15.46 -14.96 2.52
CA TRP A 15 15.80 -14.20 1.32
C TRP A 15 15.40 -14.94 0.03
N LEU A 16 15.83 -16.19 -0.13
CA LEU A 16 15.54 -16.99 -1.34
C LEU A 16 14.04 -17.22 -1.53
N LYS A 17 13.28 -17.38 -0.45
CA LYS A 17 11.82 -17.53 -0.53
C LYS A 17 11.15 -16.28 -1.08
N PHE A 18 11.60 -15.09 -0.68
CA PHE A 18 11.03 -13.83 -1.15
C PHE A 18 11.26 -13.59 -2.65
N GLN A 19 12.26 -14.24 -3.26
CA GLN A 19 12.56 -14.08 -4.69
C GLN A 19 11.52 -14.73 -5.63
N LYS A 20 10.56 -15.50 -5.12
CA LYS A 20 9.49 -16.06 -5.96
C LYS A 20 8.69 -14.94 -6.65
N SER A 21 8.42 -15.10 -7.94
CA SER A 21 7.62 -14.14 -8.72
C SER A 21 6.15 -14.08 -8.30
N TRP A 22 5.65 -15.09 -7.58
CA TRP A 22 4.32 -15.10 -7.00
C TRP A 22 4.33 -15.74 -5.62
N PHE A 23 3.38 -15.37 -4.77
CA PHE A 23 3.26 -15.87 -3.42
C PHE A 23 1.82 -15.80 -2.93
N ILE A 24 1.51 -16.58 -1.90
CA ILE A 24 0.23 -16.53 -1.18
C ILE A 24 0.54 -15.99 0.21
N HIS A 25 -0.18 -14.95 0.61
CA HIS A 25 -0.13 -14.42 1.97
C HIS A 25 -1.53 -14.33 2.55
N ASN A 26 -1.78 -15.20 3.52
CA ASN A 26 -3.06 -15.30 4.21
C ASN A 26 -2.85 -14.85 5.66
N PRO A 27 -3.18 -13.60 6.02
CA PRO A 27 -3.04 -13.16 7.39
C PRO A 27 -3.97 -13.97 8.30
N PRO A 28 -3.58 -14.18 9.57
CA PRO A 28 -4.46 -14.83 10.54
C PRO A 28 -5.78 -14.05 10.64
N ARG A 29 -6.88 -14.77 10.92
CA ARG A 29 -8.19 -14.15 11.13
C ARG A 29 -8.09 -13.11 12.25
N ARG A 30 -8.43 -11.85 11.96
CA ARG A 30 -8.49 -10.79 12.96
C ARG A 30 -9.49 -11.17 14.06
N LYS A 31 -9.13 -10.94 15.33
CA LYS A 31 -9.99 -11.25 16.49
C LYS A 31 -11.28 -10.41 16.41
N LYS A 32 -12.44 -11.03 16.68
CA LYS A 32 -13.74 -10.32 16.76
C LYS A 32 -13.68 -9.31 17.92
N GLY A 33 -14.14 -8.08 17.67
CA GLY A 33 -14.26 -7.03 18.70
C GLY A 33 -13.20 -5.92 18.64
N VAL A 34 -12.15 -6.04 17.82
CA VAL A 34 -11.24 -4.91 17.53
C VAL A 34 -11.81 -4.13 16.35
N LEU A 35 -12.60 -3.11 16.67
CA LEU A 35 -13.29 -2.24 15.73
C LEU A 35 -12.26 -1.30 15.10
N ARG A 36 -11.51 -1.75 14.07
CA ARG A 36 -10.51 -0.89 13.41
C ARG A 36 -10.51 -1.02 11.89
N HIS A 37 -11.35 -0.16 11.30
CA HIS A 37 -11.28 0.52 10.00
C HIS A 37 -11.06 -0.33 8.72
N PRO A 38 -11.87 -0.06 7.66
CA PRO A 38 -12.06 -0.97 6.53
C PRO A 38 -10.81 -1.19 5.64
N ALA A 39 -10.72 -2.42 5.12
CA ALA A 39 -9.94 -2.93 3.97
C ALA A 39 -8.55 -2.32 3.71
N LYS A 40 -7.57 -2.68 4.55
CA LYS A 40 -6.14 -2.45 4.32
C LYS A 40 -5.46 -3.72 3.80
N TYR A 41 -4.31 -3.59 3.12
CA TYR A 41 -3.41 -4.74 3.01
C TYR A 41 -2.97 -5.21 4.41
N PRO A 42 -2.63 -6.49 4.60
CA PRO A 42 -2.27 -7.01 5.92
C PRO A 42 -0.94 -6.42 6.41
N GLU A 43 -0.88 -6.03 7.68
CA GLU A 43 0.34 -5.49 8.29
C GLU A 43 1.52 -6.47 8.17
N THR A 44 1.24 -7.77 8.31
CA THR A 44 2.25 -8.83 8.16
C THR A 44 2.77 -8.97 6.72
N LEU A 45 1.95 -8.66 5.71
CA LEU A 45 2.42 -8.63 4.32
C LEU A 45 3.44 -7.51 4.14
N ILE A 46 3.11 -6.33 4.64
CA ILE A 46 3.94 -5.14 4.52
C ILE A 46 5.25 -5.29 5.30
N GLN A 47 5.20 -5.97 6.44
CA GLN A 47 6.39 -6.33 7.20
C GLN A 47 7.38 -7.15 6.35
N GLU A 48 6.93 -8.17 5.61
CA GLU A 48 7.82 -8.96 4.73
C GLU A 48 8.53 -8.08 3.68
N PHE A 49 7.79 -7.12 3.11
CA PHE A 49 8.34 -6.16 2.14
C PHE A 49 9.34 -5.18 2.79
N ILE A 50 8.99 -4.58 3.93
CA ILE A 50 9.88 -3.68 4.68
C ILE A 50 11.16 -4.41 5.07
N GLU A 51 11.05 -5.61 5.64
CA GLU A 51 12.20 -6.41 6.06
C GLU A 51 13.08 -6.82 4.90
N PHE A 52 12.50 -7.06 3.71
CA PHE A 52 13.29 -7.40 2.52
C PHE A 52 14.01 -6.19 1.91
N PHE A 53 13.36 -5.03 1.84
CA PHE A 53 13.93 -3.86 1.16
C PHE A 53 14.75 -2.94 2.06
N THR A 54 14.82 -3.20 3.36
CA THR A 54 15.52 -2.35 4.33
C THR A 54 16.30 -3.12 5.39
N LYS A 55 17.19 -2.43 6.09
CA LYS A 55 17.74 -2.84 7.38
C LYS A 55 16.95 -2.27 8.54
N GLU A 56 17.12 -2.84 9.72
CA GLU A 56 16.61 -2.23 10.96
C GLU A 56 17.13 -0.78 11.10
N GLY A 57 16.28 0.11 11.64
CA GLY A 57 16.58 1.54 11.76
C GLY A 57 16.41 2.36 10.48
N ALA A 58 16.07 1.74 9.35
CA ALA A 58 15.75 2.46 8.12
C ALA A 58 14.43 3.26 8.21
N THR A 59 14.24 4.20 7.28
CA THR A 59 13.03 5.02 7.19
C THR A 59 12.13 4.58 6.04
N VAL A 60 10.86 4.31 6.36
CA VAL A 60 9.81 3.90 5.40
C VAL A 60 8.82 5.04 5.18
N LEU A 61 8.43 5.28 3.92
CA LEU A 61 7.37 6.23 3.56
C LEU A 61 6.16 5.50 2.95
N ASP A 62 4.97 5.90 3.38
CA ASP A 62 3.71 5.59 2.71
C ASP A 62 2.99 6.90 2.33
N PRO A 63 2.99 7.31 1.04
CA PRO A 63 2.33 8.55 0.61
C PRO A 63 0.80 8.48 0.63
N MET A 64 0.20 7.31 0.87
CA MET A 64 -1.25 7.11 0.86
C MET A 64 -1.62 6.17 2.01
N VAL A 65 -1.24 6.57 3.23
CA VAL A 65 -1.17 5.67 4.38
C VAL A 65 -2.54 5.16 4.85
N GLY A 66 -3.61 5.86 4.49
CA GLY A 66 -4.97 5.53 4.87
C GLY A 66 -5.07 5.42 6.39
N THR A 67 -5.22 4.19 6.86
CA THR A 67 -5.49 3.87 8.26
C THR A 67 -4.24 3.36 9.00
N GLY A 68 -3.04 3.46 8.43
CA GLY A 68 -1.79 3.29 9.19
C GLY A 68 -1.13 1.89 9.17
N SER A 69 -1.57 0.95 8.31
CA SER A 69 -1.00 -0.42 8.31
C SER A 69 0.51 -0.45 8.04
N THR A 70 1.01 0.43 7.17
CA THR A 70 2.44 0.50 6.85
C THR A 70 3.27 0.95 8.06
N LEU A 71 2.79 1.94 8.81
CA LEU A 71 3.50 2.46 9.98
C LEU A 71 3.51 1.42 11.12
N VAL A 72 2.42 0.69 11.30
CA VAL A 72 2.37 -0.45 12.24
C VAL A 72 3.39 -1.53 11.84
N ALA A 73 3.43 -1.90 10.56
CA ALA A 73 4.39 -2.87 10.05
C ALA A 73 5.84 -2.39 10.23
N ALA A 74 6.12 -1.11 9.96
CA ALA A 74 7.44 -0.51 10.16
C ALA A 74 7.87 -0.54 11.63
N LEU A 75 6.98 -0.16 12.56
CA LEU A 75 7.24 -0.22 14.01
C LEU A 75 7.58 -1.64 14.48
N ARG A 76 6.76 -2.63 14.09
CA ARG A 76 6.99 -4.05 14.40
C ARG A 76 8.30 -4.58 13.80
N SER A 77 8.72 -3.99 12.69
CA SER A 77 9.97 -4.31 12.02
C SER A 77 11.16 -3.52 12.58
N GLY A 78 11.02 -2.58 13.51
CA GLY A 78 12.19 -1.83 13.98
C GLY A 78 12.61 -0.69 13.04
N ARG A 79 11.68 -0.12 12.24
CA ARG A 79 11.95 0.95 11.26
C ARG A 79 11.24 2.25 11.64
N HIS A 80 11.86 3.39 11.31
CA HIS A 80 11.19 4.68 11.34
C HIS A 80 10.16 4.74 10.21
N SER A 81 9.08 5.50 10.38
CA SER A 81 8.06 5.62 9.34
C SER A 81 7.35 6.96 9.30
N TYR A 82 6.97 7.35 8.09
CA TYR A 82 6.17 8.52 7.79
C TYR A 82 5.02 8.11 6.88
N GLY A 83 3.82 8.61 7.16
CA GLY A 83 2.62 8.35 6.37
C GLY A 83 1.94 9.65 6.01
N ILE A 84 1.59 9.85 4.74
CA ILE A 84 0.80 10.99 4.28
C ILE A 84 -0.62 10.51 4.00
N GLU A 85 -1.61 11.22 4.53
CA GLU A 85 -3.03 10.93 4.29
C GLU A 85 -3.79 12.23 4.04
N LEU A 86 -4.49 12.30 2.91
CA LEU A 86 -5.25 13.47 2.49
C LEU A 86 -6.48 13.67 3.39
N ASN A 87 -7.23 12.61 3.67
CA ASN A 87 -8.44 12.68 4.46
C ASN A 87 -8.13 12.78 5.97
N SER A 88 -8.51 13.88 6.60
CA SER A 88 -8.25 14.14 8.02
C SER A 88 -8.81 13.07 8.97
N LYS A 89 -9.95 12.46 8.64
CA LYS A 89 -10.56 11.37 9.41
C LYS A 89 -9.69 10.11 9.37
N TYR A 90 -9.20 9.72 8.20
CA TYR A 90 -8.29 8.57 8.09
C TYR A 90 -6.92 8.85 8.69
N ALA A 91 -6.41 10.08 8.55
CA ALA A 91 -5.18 10.50 9.20
C ALA A 91 -5.30 10.40 10.73
N GLN A 92 -6.43 10.84 11.31
CA GLN A 92 -6.68 10.74 12.74
C GLN A 92 -6.76 9.29 13.21
N ILE A 93 -7.45 8.43 12.45
CA ILE A 93 -7.49 6.99 12.69
C ILE A 93 -6.07 6.39 12.68
N ALA A 94 -5.26 6.73 11.68
CA ALA A 94 -3.89 6.23 11.58
C ALA A 94 -3.05 6.66 12.80
N LYS A 95 -3.20 7.91 13.27
CA LYS A 95 -2.52 8.40 14.49
C LYS A 95 -2.88 7.57 15.72
N GLU A 96 -4.17 7.28 15.93
CA GLU A 96 -4.64 6.45 17.04
C GLU A 96 -4.11 5.01 16.97
N VAL A 97 -4.12 4.42 15.77
CA VAL A 97 -3.58 3.08 15.53
C VAL A 97 -2.09 3.02 15.83
N VAL A 98 -1.32 3.99 15.34
CA VAL A 98 0.13 4.07 15.56
C VAL A 98 0.47 4.33 17.03
N ALA A 99 -0.30 5.17 17.72
CA ALA A 99 -0.11 5.45 19.14
C ALA A 99 -0.34 4.20 20.01
N GLU A 100 -1.41 3.44 19.74
CA GLU A 100 -1.66 2.19 20.45
C GLU A 100 -0.58 1.13 20.20
N GLU A 101 -0.12 0.99 18.95
CA GLU A 101 0.96 0.05 18.64
C GLU A 101 2.26 0.44 19.35
N LYS A 102 2.60 1.73 19.39
CA LYS A 102 3.75 2.24 20.14
C LYS A 102 3.64 1.92 21.64
N ALA A 103 2.47 2.11 22.24
CA ALA A 103 2.24 1.80 23.65
C ALA A 103 2.45 0.31 23.93
N ALA A 104 1.89 -0.57 23.09
CA ALA A 104 2.05 -2.02 23.22
C ALA A 104 3.52 -2.47 23.08
N LEU A 105 4.28 -1.88 22.17
CA LEU A 105 5.71 -2.17 22.01
C LEU A 105 6.55 -1.65 23.18
N ALA A 106 6.19 -0.50 23.76
CA ALA A 106 6.87 0.04 24.93
C ALA A 106 6.75 -0.86 26.17
N GLU A 107 5.59 -1.50 26.38
CA GLU A 107 5.38 -2.47 27.46
C GLU A 107 6.32 -3.68 27.35
N THR A 108 6.62 -4.10 26.12
CA THR A 108 7.52 -5.24 25.85
C THR A 108 9.00 -4.86 25.76
N ARG A 109 9.34 -3.57 25.99
CA ARG A 109 10.69 -2.98 25.85
C ARG A 109 11.33 -3.22 24.47
N GLN A 110 10.51 -3.34 23.43
CA GLN A 110 10.98 -3.45 22.06
C GLN A 110 10.90 -2.08 21.37
N ASN A 111 11.95 -1.70 20.65
CA ASN A 111 11.91 -0.63 19.64
C ASN A 111 11.37 0.73 20.13
N THR A 112 11.77 1.17 21.32
CA THR A 112 11.15 2.31 22.01
C THR A 112 11.50 3.69 21.44
N ASN A 113 12.54 3.80 20.60
CA ASN A 113 13.01 5.08 20.05
C ASN A 113 12.70 5.26 18.54
N LEU A 114 11.60 4.70 18.06
CA LEU A 114 11.20 4.81 16.65
C LEU A 114 10.24 5.96 16.38
N THR A 115 10.52 6.69 15.31
CA THR A 115 9.60 7.66 14.72
C THR A 115 8.53 6.92 13.93
N ALA A 116 7.27 7.29 14.14
CA ALA A 116 6.15 6.86 13.31
C ALA A 116 5.18 8.03 13.29
N GLU A 117 5.18 8.77 12.19
CA GLU A 117 4.50 10.06 12.06
C GLU A 117 3.45 9.99 10.95
N VAL A 118 2.26 10.49 11.26
CA VAL A 118 1.17 10.65 10.28
C VAL A 118 0.99 12.13 9.98
N ILE A 119 1.23 12.49 8.73
CA ILE A 119 1.05 13.81 8.16
C ILE A 119 -0.34 13.83 7.50
N ASN A 120 -1.23 14.70 7.98
CA ASN A 120 -2.47 14.95 7.26
C ASN A 120 -2.22 16.01 6.17
N GLY A 121 -2.22 15.59 4.92
CA GLY A 121 -1.91 16.46 3.80
C GLY A 121 -1.92 15.76 2.45
N ASP A 122 -1.68 16.54 1.40
CA ASP A 122 -1.59 16.06 0.03
C ASP A 122 -0.18 15.51 -0.25
N ALA A 123 -0.09 14.26 -0.72
CA ALA A 123 1.16 13.60 -1.09
C ALA A 123 1.85 14.24 -2.30
N ALA A 124 1.11 14.93 -3.17
CA ALA A 124 1.72 15.73 -4.25
C ALA A 124 2.60 16.88 -3.70
N LYS A 125 2.40 17.25 -2.43
CA LYS A 125 3.15 18.30 -1.73
C LYS A 125 4.18 17.73 -0.74
N ALA A 126 4.59 16.46 -0.90
CA ALA A 126 5.45 15.78 0.07
C ALA A 126 6.75 16.52 0.38
N LEU A 127 7.34 17.23 -0.59
CA LEU A 127 8.56 18.02 -0.42
C LEU A 127 8.40 19.22 0.53
N ASN A 128 7.16 19.63 0.84
CA ASN A 128 6.87 20.71 1.78
C ASN A 128 6.78 20.23 3.23
N TYR A 129 6.81 18.91 3.47
CA TYR A 129 6.76 18.35 4.80
C TYR A 129 8.17 17.99 5.29
N SER A 130 8.37 18.01 6.60
CA SER A 130 9.63 17.64 7.24
C SER A 130 9.82 16.13 7.26
N ILE A 131 10.03 15.53 6.08
CA ILE A 131 10.29 14.10 5.90
C ILE A 131 11.79 13.90 5.68
N PRO A 132 12.48 13.07 6.47
CA PRO A 132 13.90 12.77 6.27
C PRO A 132 14.10 11.94 5.00
N GLU A 133 15.36 11.69 4.63
CA GLU A 133 15.68 10.82 3.51
C GLU A 133 15.08 9.40 3.71
N ILE A 134 14.46 8.87 2.65
CA ILE A 134 13.68 7.63 2.68
C ILE A 134 14.47 6.46 2.09
N ASP A 135 14.55 5.36 2.83
CA ASP A 135 15.20 4.12 2.41
C ASP A 135 14.29 3.23 1.55
N TYR A 136 12.98 3.30 1.81
CA TYR A 136 11.98 2.47 1.17
C TYR A 136 10.60 3.13 1.14
N LEU A 137 9.93 3.06 -0.01
CA LEU A 137 8.55 3.50 -0.16
C LEU A 137 7.67 2.27 -0.41
N ILE A 138 6.56 2.15 0.31
CA ILE A 138 5.54 1.15 0.02
C ILE A 138 4.15 1.74 0.17
N THR A 139 3.27 1.45 -0.78
CA THR A 139 1.91 1.98 -0.76
C THR A 139 0.93 1.11 -1.55
N SER A 140 -0.35 1.41 -1.38
CA SER A 140 -1.45 0.96 -2.24
C SER A 140 -2.25 2.20 -2.63
N PRO A 141 -2.34 2.54 -3.93
CA PRO A 141 -3.13 3.69 -4.36
C PRO A 141 -4.61 3.55 -3.99
N PRO A 142 -5.34 4.67 -3.86
CA PRO A 142 -6.80 4.63 -3.86
C PRO A 142 -7.29 4.04 -5.19
N TYR A 143 -8.43 3.36 -5.14
CA TYR A 143 -9.03 2.79 -6.33
C TYR A 143 -9.73 3.87 -7.16
N TRP A 144 -9.38 3.98 -8.45
CA TRP A 144 -10.01 4.90 -9.39
C TRP A 144 -11.52 4.69 -9.51
N ASP A 145 -12.29 5.70 -9.10
CA ASP A 145 -13.72 5.88 -9.35
C ASP A 145 -14.57 4.59 -9.25
N MET A 146 -14.22 3.72 -8.29
CA MET A 146 -14.93 2.46 -8.06
C MET A 146 -16.17 2.63 -7.17
N LEU A 147 -16.39 3.84 -6.64
CA LEU A 147 -17.45 4.12 -5.67
C LEU A 147 -18.71 4.69 -6.31
N HIS A 148 -18.58 5.32 -7.48
CA HIS A 148 -19.71 5.74 -8.33
C HIS A 148 -20.11 4.68 -9.37
N ALA A 149 -19.43 3.52 -9.40
CA ALA A 149 -19.80 2.42 -10.27
C ALA A 149 -21.19 1.85 -9.91
N ARG A 150 -22.14 1.90 -10.87
CA ARG A 150 -23.47 1.27 -10.76
C ARG A 150 -23.31 -0.22 -10.43
N GLY A 151 -23.78 -0.62 -9.24
CA GLY A 151 -23.59 -1.95 -8.64
C GLY A 151 -23.13 -1.91 -7.18
N SER A 152 -22.63 -0.76 -6.71
CA SER A 152 -22.28 -0.52 -5.31
C SER A 152 -23.46 -0.67 -4.35
N GLU A 153 -24.71 -0.54 -4.81
CA GLU A 153 -25.92 -0.71 -3.99
C GLU A 153 -26.12 -2.16 -3.50
N THR A 154 -25.80 -3.16 -4.31
CA THR A 154 -25.91 -4.58 -3.92
C THR A 154 -24.79 -4.99 -2.96
N GLN A 155 -23.63 -4.32 -3.05
CA GLN A 155 -22.50 -4.50 -2.15
C GLN A 155 -22.72 -3.75 -0.82
N LYS A 156 -23.33 -2.56 -0.86
CA LYS A 156 -23.81 -1.78 0.30
C LYS A 156 -24.86 -2.55 1.11
N LYS A 157 -25.82 -3.25 0.46
CA LYS A 157 -26.83 -4.07 1.15
C LYS A 157 -26.29 -5.33 1.84
N ARG A 158 -25.12 -5.84 1.44
CA ARG A 158 -24.48 -7.03 2.07
C ARG A 158 -23.61 -6.71 3.28
N ARG A 159 -23.28 -5.43 3.51
CA ARG A 159 -22.48 -4.93 4.64
C ARG A 159 -23.41 -4.23 5.62
N THR A 160 -24.18 -5.02 6.36
CA THR A 160 -24.97 -4.52 7.50
C THR A 160 -24.04 -4.01 8.60
N GLU A 161 -24.19 -2.72 8.88
CA GLU A 161 -23.82 -1.98 10.10
C GLU A 161 -22.34 -1.89 10.49
N SER A 162 -21.84 -0.64 10.54
CA SER A 162 -20.58 -0.14 11.14
C SER A 162 -19.27 -0.10 10.32
N GLU A 163 -19.26 -0.43 9.02
CA GLU A 163 -18.09 -0.14 8.17
C GLU A 163 -18.22 1.27 7.56
N LEU A 164 -17.44 2.20 8.12
CA LEU A 164 -17.22 3.59 7.67
C LEU A 164 -17.41 3.81 6.16
N ASP A 165 -18.07 4.91 5.84
CA ASP A 165 -18.47 5.35 4.49
C ASP A 165 -17.49 4.95 3.40
N VAL A 166 -18.06 4.37 2.34
CA VAL A 166 -17.31 3.89 1.19
C VAL A 166 -16.75 5.06 0.37
N VAL A 167 -17.15 6.32 0.63
CA VAL A 167 -16.62 7.53 -0.01
C VAL A 167 -15.34 7.94 0.74
N TYR A 168 -14.18 7.74 0.12
CA TYR A 168 -12.88 7.99 0.77
C TYR A 168 -12.65 9.48 1.07
N SER A 169 -13.19 10.42 0.27
CA SER A 169 -13.12 11.87 0.51
C SER A 169 -14.03 12.63 -0.47
N ASP A 170 -14.47 13.84 -0.10
CA ASP A 170 -15.06 14.83 -1.03
C ASP A 170 -14.00 15.86 -1.50
N ASP A 171 -12.72 15.65 -1.16
CA ASP A 171 -11.63 16.56 -1.52
C ASP A 171 -11.37 16.54 -3.03
N PRO A 172 -11.29 17.70 -3.72
CA PRO A 172 -11.01 17.78 -5.15
C PRO A 172 -9.61 17.27 -5.53
N ASN A 173 -8.71 17.13 -4.55
CA ASN A 173 -7.39 16.57 -4.76
C ASN A 173 -7.36 15.04 -4.63
N ASP A 174 -8.44 14.42 -4.16
CA ASP A 174 -8.54 12.96 -4.10
C ASP A 174 -8.58 12.38 -5.51
N VAL A 175 -7.47 11.73 -5.89
CA VAL A 175 -7.32 11.08 -7.20
C VAL A 175 -8.40 10.00 -7.42
N GLY A 176 -8.92 9.39 -6.35
CA GLY A 176 -9.97 8.37 -6.42
C GLY A 176 -11.29 8.89 -7.01
N ASN A 177 -11.52 10.20 -6.99
CA ASN A 177 -12.75 10.83 -7.45
C ASN A 177 -12.73 11.28 -8.93
N MET A 178 -11.61 11.07 -9.63
CA MET A 178 -11.44 11.56 -11.00
C MET A 178 -12.29 10.76 -12.00
N PRO A 179 -13.04 11.43 -12.91
CA PRO A 179 -13.94 10.75 -13.83
C PRO A 179 -13.20 10.07 -15.00
N ASP A 180 -12.04 10.60 -15.40
CA ASP A 180 -11.22 10.09 -16.49
C ASP A 180 -10.06 9.23 -15.98
N TYR A 181 -9.78 8.14 -16.69
CA TYR A 181 -8.74 7.18 -16.30
C TYR A 181 -7.33 7.70 -16.57
N GLU A 182 -7.12 8.38 -17.69
CA GLU A 182 -5.81 8.87 -18.08
C GLU A 182 -5.40 10.04 -17.17
N GLU A 183 -6.33 10.94 -16.85
CA GLU A 183 -6.08 12.01 -15.87
C GLU A 183 -5.79 11.44 -14.47
N PHE A 184 -6.51 10.38 -14.05
CA PHE A 184 -6.23 9.66 -12.80
C PHE A 184 -4.81 9.07 -12.81
N LEU A 185 -4.46 8.36 -13.87
CA LEU A 185 -3.15 7.72 -14.03
C LEU A 185 -2.04 8.76 -14.02
N GLU A 186 -2.19 9.84 -14.77
CA GLU A 186 -1.22 10.94 -14.85
C GLU A 186 -0.99 11.56 -13.47
N LYS A 187 -2.06 11.89 -12.75
CA LYS A 187 -1.95 12.48 -11.41
C LYS A 187 -1.32 11.50 -10.41
N LEU A 188 -1.69 10.22 -10.47
CA LEU A 188 -1.14 9.19 -9.60
C LEU A 188 0.36 8.98 -9.84
N VAL A 189 0.78 8.84 -11.10
CA VAL A 189 2.19 8.71 -11.49
C VAL A 189 2.95 9.98 -11.14
N GLY A 190 2.35 11.15 -11.34
CA GLY A 190 2.92 12.46 -10.96
C GLY A 190 3.24 12.55 -9.47
N ILE A 191 2.34 12.09 -8.61
CA ILE A 191 2.60 12.00 -7.15
C ILE A 191 3.82 11.11 -6.91
N TYR A 192 3.85 9.89 -7.43
CA TYR A 192 4.98 8.97 -7.18
C TYR A 192 6.30 9.44 -7.76
N ALA A 193 6.28 10.10 -8.92
CA ALA A 193 7.45 10.73 -9.51
C ALA A 193 7.97 11.89 -8.63
N GLY A 194 7.07 12.70 -8.08
CA GLY A 194 7.38 13.80 -7.17
C GLY A 194 8.04 13.37 -5.85
N LEU A 195 7.96 12.08 -5.48
CA LEU A 195 8.60 11.52 -4.29
C LEU A 195 10.07 11.13 -4.51
N LYS A 196 10.53 11.05 -5.77
CA LYS A 196 11.91 10.63 -6.12
C LYS A 196 12.99 11.43 -5.37
N PRO A 197 12.85 12.77 -5.17
CA PRO A 197 13.85 13.55 -4.43
C PRO A 197 13.95 13.21 -2.94
N LEU A 198 12.91 12.63 -2.32
CA LEU A 198 12.95 12.21 -0.90
C LEU A 198 13.67 10.87 -0.71
N MET A 199 13.83 10.09 -1.77
CA MET A 199 14.40 8.76 -1.70
C MET A 199 15.92 8.81 -1.83
N ARG A 200 16.64 8.05 -0.99
CA ARG A 200 18.08 7.83 -1.19
C ARG A 200 18.35 7.12 -2.51
N GLU A 201 19.56 7.27 -3.04
CA GLU A 201 20.00 6.46 -4.19
C GLU A 201 19.84 4.96 -3.90
N ARG A 202 19.37 4.22 -4.91
CA ARG A 202 19.15 2.76 -4.84
C ARG A 202 18.05 2.32 -3.87
N ALA A 203 17.28 3.24 -3.30
CA ALA A 203 16.05 2.92 -2.58
C ALA A 203 15.01 2.28 -3.50
N TYR A 204 14.16 1.46 -2.88
CA TYR A 204 13.08 0.75 -3.58
C TYR A 204 11.73 1.43 -3.33
N LEU A 205 10.84 1.26 -4.30
CA LEU A 205 9.44 1.68 -4.26
C LEU A 205 8.57 0.48 -4.61
N THR A 206 7.67 0.10 -3.71
CA THR A 206 6.68 -0.95 -3.93
C THR A 206 5.28 -0.37 -4.05
N ILE A 207 4.61 -0.68 -5.16
CA ILE A 207 3.20 -0.31 -5.36
C ILE A 207 2.37 -1.58 -5.42
N ILE A 208 1.45 -1.74 -4.47
CA ILE A 208 0.51 -2.87 -4.43
C ILE A 208 -0.81 -2.44 -5.05
N VAL A 209 -1.17 -3.00 -6.21
CA VAL A 209 -2.31 -2.52 -7.01
C VAL A 209 -3.03 -3.66 -7.72
N LYS A 210 -4.31 -3.43 -8.05
CA LYS A 210 -5.14 -4.31 -8.90
C LYS A 210 -5.50 -3.59 -10.19
N ASN A 211 -5.64 -4.35 -11.26
CA ASN A 211 -6.29 -3.86 -12.46
C ASN A 211 -7.77 -3.56 -12.16
N VAL A 212 -8.30 -2.49 -12.76
CA VAL A 212 -9.65 -1.99 -12.48
C VAL A 212 -10.62 -2.57 -13.50
N LYS A 213 -11.83 -2.92 -13.04
CA LYS A 213 -12.93 -3.39 -13.88
C LYS A 213 -14.09 -2.41 -13.78
N LYS A 214 -14.41 -1.73 -14.88
CA LYS A 214 -15.46 -0.71 -14.92
C LYS A 214 -16.12 -0.66 -16.29
N GLY A 215 -17.46 -0.62 -16.32
CA GLY A 215 -18.23 -0.54 -17.56
C GLY A 215 -17.96 -1.69 -18.55
N GLY A 216 -17.69 -2.91 -18.06
CA GLY A 216 -17.36 -4.06 -18.91
C GLY A 216 -15.94 -4.06 -19.49
N LYS A 217 -15.12 -3.03 -19.20
CA LYS A 217 -13.72 -2.91 -19.61
C LYS A 217 -12.78 -3.23 -18.45
N ILE A 218 -11.63 -3.82 -18.77
CA ILE A 218 -10.49 -3.91 -17.86
C ILE A 218 -9.53 -2.77 -18.17
N TYR A 219 -9.16 -2.02 -17.14
CA TYR A 219 -8.11 -1.02 -17.16
C TYR A 219 -6.86 -1.66 -16.54
N PRO A 220 -5.77 -1.84 -17.30
CA PRO A 220 -4.58 -2.55 -16.84
C PRO A 220 -3.70 -1.65 -15.96
N LEU A 221 -4.28 -1.08 -14.89
CA LEU A 221 -3.66 -0.09 -14.02
C LEU A 221 -2.26 -0.48 -13.54
N ALA A 222 -2.03 -1.74 -13.18
CA ALA A 222 -0.70 -2.18 -12.76
C ALA A 222 0.34 -2.01 -13.88
N TRP A 223 -0.03 -2.33 -15.12
CA TRP A 223 0.88 -2.26 -16.26
C TRP A 223 1.05 -0.83 -16.74
N ASP A 224 0.00 -0.03 -16.69
CA ASP A 224 0.07 1.38 -17.04
C ASP A 224 0.95 2.14 -16.04
N ILE A 225 0.81 1.90 -14.73
CA ILE A 225 1.75 2.41 -13.71
C ILE A 225 3.17 1.90 -14.00
N GLY A 226 3.32 0.59 -14.26
CA GLY A 226 4.60 -0.04 -14.63
C GLY A 226 5.33 0.68 -15.76
N ARG A 227 4.60 0.98 -16.84
CA ARG A 227 5.12 1.66 -18.03
C ARG A 227 5.44 3.12 -17.77
N GLU A 228 4.52 3.87 -17.17
CA GLU A 228 4.67 5.32 -17.01
C GLU A 228 5.68 5.67 -15.92
N LEU A 229 5.58 5.02 -14.75
CA LEU A 229 6.51 5.22 -13.65
C LEU A 229 7.91 4.62 -13.95
N GLY A 230 7.95 3.63 -14.85
CA GLY A 230 9.18 3.07 -15.41
C GLY A 230 10.04 4.07 -16.21
N LYS A 231 9.48 5.22 -16.58
CA LYS A 231 10.22 6.34 -17.19
C LYS A 231 10.98 7.18 -16.15
N VAL A 232 10.62 7.07 -14.87
CA VAL A 232 11.18 7.86 -13.75
C VAL A 232 12.07 7.01 -12.84
N TYR A 233 11.63 5.78 -12.58
CA TYR A 233 12.34 4.77 -11.82
C TYR A 233 12.58 3.54 -12.68
N THR A 234 13.54 2.69 -12.32
CA THR A 234 13.69 1.40 -13.01
C THR A 234 12.76 0.35 -12.41
N LEU A 235 11.84 -0.19 -13.19
CA LEU A 235 11.05 -1.37 -12.81
C LEU A 235 11.98 -2.60 -12.70
N LYS A 236 11.93 -3.28 -11.55
CA LYS A 236 12.79 -4.42 -11.20
C LYS A 236 12.06 -5.75 -11.16
N ASP A 237 10.81 -5.75 -10.72
CA ASP A 237 10.01 -6.97 -10.55
C ASP A 237 8.52 -6.62 -10.54
N GLU A 238 7.68 -7.59 -10.88
CA GLU A 238 6.22 -7.54 -10.77
C GLU A 238 5.72 -8.77 -10.02
N LYS A 239 5.83 -8.76 -8.69
CA LYS A 239 5.41 -9.91 -7.89
C LYS A 239 3.89 -10.04 -7.89
N ILE A 240 3.38 -11.26 -7.86
CA ILE A 240 1.95 -11.52 -7.81
C ILE A 240 1.57 -12.06 -6.43
N TRP A 241 0.85 -11.25 -5.66
CA TRP A 241 0.22 -11.70 -4.41
C TRP A 241 -1.11 -12.37 -4.71
N MET A 242 -1.17 -13.69 -4.57
CA MET A 242 -2.34 -14.53 -4.79
C MET A 242 -3.21 -14.62 -3.54
N GLN A 243 -4.53 -14.56 -3.73
CA GLN A 243 -5.57 -14.65 -2.70
C GLN A 243 -6.42 -15.91 -2.94
N ASP A 244 -5.89 -17.07 -2.59
CA ASP A 244 -6.52 -18.38 -2.78
C ASP A 244 -7.68 -18.66 -1.79
N ASN A 245 -7.90 -17.76 -0.85
CA ASN A 245 -8.95 -17.82 0.17
C ASN A 245 -10.23 -17.08 -0.22
N GLN A 246 -10.29 -16.48 -1.42
CA GLN A 246 -11.46 -15.77 -1.92
C GLN A 246 -12.46 -16.72 -2.58
N ARG A 247 -13.77 -16.45 -2.42
CA ARG A 247 -14.82 -17.25 -3.05
C ARG A 247 -15.06 -16.79 -4.49
N LEU A 248 -15.26 -17.75 -5.38
CA LEU A 248 -15.70 -17.49 -6.76
C LEU A 248 -17.07 -16.82 -6.78
N ALA A 249 -17.19 -15.74 -7.54
CA ALA A 249 -18.46 -15.16 -7.92
C ALA A 249 -18.82 -15.59 -9.36
N PRO A 250 -20.08 -15.97 -9.62
CA PRO A 250 -20.53 -16.42 -10.93
C PRO A 250 -20.80 -15.25 -11.89
N TYR A 251 -19.83 -14.35 -12.03
CA TYR A 251 -19.99 -13.16 -12.88
C TYR A 251 -20.19 -13.57 -14.34
N GLY A 252 -21.22 -12.98 -14.97
CA GLY A 252 -21.52 -13.21 -16.39
C GLY A 252 -22.01 -14.63 -16.74
N MET A 253 -22.23 -15.51 -15.75
CA MET A 253 -22.68 -16.89 -15.98
C MET A 253 -23.96 -16.91 -16.83
N GLY A 254 -23.89 -17.54 -18.00
CA GLY A 254 -24.99 -17.64 -18.96
C GLY A 254 -25.14 -16.46 -19.94
N ASN A 255 -24.38 -15.37 -19.79
CA ASN A 255 -24.57 -14.13 -20.57
C ASN A 255 -23.28 -13.55 -21.17
N ALA A 256 -22.17 -13.50 -20.42
CA ALA A 256 -20.94 -12.83 -20.85
C ALA A 256 -19.70 -13.36 -20.11
N TRP A 257 -18.51 -13.17 -20.70
CA TRP A 257 -17.26 -13.44 -19.98
C TRP A 257 -16.94 -12.32 -18.99
N VAL A 258 -16.84 -12.67 -17.70
CA VAL A 258 -16.36 -11.76 -16.66
C VAL A 258 -15.46 -12.54 -15.71
N SER A 259 -14.18 -12.17 -15.65
CA SER A 259 -13.22 -12.88 -14.81
C SER A 259 -13.39 -12.55 -13.31
N ASN A 260 -13.00 -13.47 -12.43
CA ASN A 260 -12.69 -13.16 -11.04
C ASN A 260 -11.24 -12.63 -10.97
N THR A 261 -10.96 -11.67 -10.06
CA THR A 261 -9.59 -11.18 -9.83
C THR A 261 -9.18 -11.50 -8.40
N PHE A 262 -8.26 -12.45 -8.23
CA PHE A 262 -7.79 -12.92 -6.92
C PHE A 262 -6.30 -12.69 -6.70
N HIS A 263 -5.76 -11.64 -7.31
CA HIS A 263 -4.38 -11.28 -7.12
C HIS A 263 -4.20 -9.77 -7.08
N HIS A 264 -3.12 -9.35 -6.45
CA HIS A 264 -2.56 -8.01 -6.56
C HIS A 264 -1.21 -8.09 -7.26
N TYR A 265 -0.88 -7.07 -8.03
CA TYR A 265 0.48 -6.83 -8.49
C TYR A 265 1.22 -6.05 -7.40
N CYS A 266 2.44 -6.47 -7.09
CA CYS A 266 3.37 -5.78 -6.21
C CYS A 266 4.55 -5.33 -7.08
N LEU A 267 4.39 -4.18 -7.74
CA LEU A 267 5.38 -3.61 -8.64
C LEU A 267 6.58 -3.11 -7.82
N GLN A 268 7.78 -3.51 -8.19
CA GLN A 268 9.03 -3.15 -7.51
C GLN A 268 9.83 -2.22 -8.40
N PHE A 269 9.98 -0.98 -8.00
CA PHE A 269 10.82 0.01 -8.68
C PHE A 269 12.06 0.30 -7.85
N ARG A 270 13.10 0.81 -8.50
CA ARG A 270 14.31 1.32 -7.83
C ARG A 270 14.71 2.68 -8.40
N LYS A 271 15.09 3.61 -7.51
CA LYS A 271 15.79 4.84 -7.87
C LYS A 271 17.24 4.49 -8.24
N GLU A 272 17.63 4.62 -9.51
CA GLU A 272 19.03 4.36 -9.91
C GLU A 272 19.92 5.60 -9.73
N ASP A 273 19.34 6.78 -9.93
CA ASP A 273 19.93 8.11 -9.91
C ASP A 273 19.06 9.10 -9.10
#